data_AF-A0A5B2Z428-F1
#
_entry.id   AF-A0A5B2Z428-F1
#
_cell.length_a   1.000
_cell.length_b   1.000
_cell.length_c   1.000
_cell.angle_alpha   90.00
_cell.angle_beta   90.00
_cell.angle_gamma   90.00
#
_symmetry.space_group_name_H-M   'P 1'
#
loop_
_entity.id
_entity.type
_entity.pdbx_description
1 polymer ?
#
loop_
_entity_poly.entity_id
_entity_poly.type
_entity_poly.pdbx_seq_one_letter_code
_entity_poly.pdbx_strand_id
1 'polypeptide(L)'
;MPSRIPWVKRLETDEHGENGVIDAIPKKKAEDLVEVIRNGISQIRAPGSVPSSAFTGWGNQNNQPHFNGQSTISQADEIKKLANLRDKGVISEEEFKKMKEKIIHGTNDKK
;
A
#
# COMPACT_ATOMS: atom_id res chain seq x y z
N MET A 1 13.00 -30.59 28.69
CA MET A 1 12.49 -29.36 28.03
C MET A 1 13.65 -28.73 27.25
N PRO A 2 13.43 -28.32 25.98
CA PRO A 2 14.49 -27.99 25.01
C PRO A 2 15.32 -26.76 25.39
N SER A 3 16.62 -26.82 25.08
CA SER A 3 17.66 -25.85 25.44
C SER A 3 17.63 -24.59 24.55
N ARG A 4 17.83 -23.43 25.19
CA ARG A 4 17.70 -22.06 24.62
C ARG A 4 19.06 -21.61 24.02
N ILE A 5 19.08 -21.16 22.77
CA ILE A 5 20.31 -20.70 22.08
C ILE A 5 20.58 -19.22 22.45
N PRO A 6 21.78 -18.87 22.94
CA PRO A 6 22.03 -17.60 23.64
C PRO A 6 22.06 -16.33 22.76
N TRP A 7 22.14 -16.45 21.44
CA TRP A 7 22.28 -15.30 20.52
C TRP A 7 21.01 -15.00 19.69
N VAL A 8 19.94 -15.78 19.88
CA VAL A 8 18.66 -15.54 19.21
C VAL A 8 17.79 -14.69 20.13
N LYS A 9 17.74 -13.38 19.89
CA LYS A 9 16.67 -12.54 20.44
C LYS A 9 15.37 -12.98 19.78
N ARG A 10 14.55 -13.74 20.51
CA ARG A 10 13.16 -14.01 20.16
C ARG A 10 12.48 -12.65 20.03
N LEU A 11 11.84 -12.41 18.88
CA LEU A 11 10.91 -11.29 18.72
C LEU A 11 9.82 -11.47 19.79
N GLU A 12 9.74 -10.58 20.76
CA GLU A 12 8.55 -10.45 21.60
C GLU A 12 7.46 -9.92 20.68
N THR A 13 6.43 -10.73 20.45
CA THR A 13 5.26 -10.32 19.68
C THR A 13 4.48 -9.36 20.56
N ASP A 14 4.46 -8.07 20.24
CA ASP A 14 3.51 -7.16 20.87
C ASP A 14 2.09 -7.66 20.60
N GLU A 15 1.40 -7.95 21.68
CA GLU A 15 0.21 -8.78 21.74
C GLU A 15 -1.01 -7.90 21.43
N HIS A 16 -1.41 -7.87 20.16
CA HIS A 16 -2.79 -7.53 19.82
C HIS A 16 -3.58 -8.83 19.65
N GLY A 17 -4.22 -9.27 20.74
CA GLY A 17 -5.27 -10.31 20.74
C GLY A 17 -4.79 -11.72 21.12
N GLU A 18 -4.49 -11.95 22.40
CA GLU A 18 -3.86 -13.16 22.95
C GLU A 18 -4.70 -14.47 22.85
N ASN A 19 -5.94 -14.45 22.38
CA ASN A 19 -6.83 -15.61 22.51
C ASN A 19 -7.76 -15.86 21.30
N GLY A 20 -7.55 -15.19 20.17
CA GLY A 20 -8.45 -15.30 19.02
C GLY A 20 -9.88 -14.82 19.31
N VAL A 21 -10.10 -14.13 20.44
CA VAL A 21 -11.37 -13.49 20.76
C VAL A 21 -11.47 -12.21 19.94
N ILE A 22 -12.47 -12.17 19.07
CA ILE A 22 -12.79 -10.97 18.30
C ILE A 22 -13.79 -10.17 19.11
N ASP A 23 -13.41 -8.96 19.52
CA ASP A 23 -14.32 -8.05 20.18
C ASP A 23 -15.50 -7.69 19.27
N ALA A 24 -16.69 -7.62 19.86
CA ALA A 24 -17.88 -7.20 19.14
C ALA A 24 -17.71 -5.75 18.63
N ILE A 25 -18.03 -5.55 17.36
CA ILE A 25 -18.00 -4.22 16.74
C ILE A 25 -19.29 -3.46 17.13
N PRO A 26 -19.20 -2.18 17.58
CA PRO A 26 -20.38 -1.35 17.81
C PRO A 26 -21.27 -1.22 16.57
N LYS A 27 -22.59 -1.30 16.75
CA LYS A 27 -23.59 -1.26 15.66
C LYS A 27 -23.35 -0.15 14.63
N LYS A 28 -23.11 1.09 15.08
CA LYS A 28 -22.85 2.24 14.20
C LYS A 28 -21.65 2.01 13.27
N LYS A 29 -20.58 1.38 13.77
CA LYS A 29 -19.39 1.07 12.94
C LYS A 29 -19.69 -0.05 11.95
N ALA A 30 -20.50 -1.04 12.35
CA ALA A 30 -20.93 -2.09 11.43
C ALA A 30 -21.78 -1.54 10.28
N GLU A 31 -22.68 -0.59 10.56
CA GLU A 31 -23.51 0.08 9.54
C GLU A 31 -22.67 0.87 8.52
N ASP A 32 -21.70 1.65 9.01
CA ASP A 32 -20.75 2.41 8.18
C ASP A 32 -19.93 1.48 7.26
N LEU A 33 -19.41 0.37 7.81
CA LEU A 33 -18.69 -0.64 7.03
C LEU A 33 -19.56 -1.26 5.94
N VAL A 34 -20.83 -1.55 6.23
CA VAL A 34 -21.78 -2.08 5.25
C VAL A 34 -22.03 -1.07 4.12
N GLU A 35 -22.12 0.21 4.43
CA GLU A 35 -22.30 1.28 3.44
C GLU A 35 -21.10 1.37 2.49
N VAL A 36 -19.88 1.38 3.04
CA VAL A 36 -18.64 1.39 2.26
C VAL A 36 -18.56 0.19 1.29
N ILE A 37 -18.90 -1.01 1.78
CA ILE A 37 -18.92 -2.23 0.96
C ILE A 37 -19.95 -2.14 -0.17
N ARG A 38 -21.17 -1.66 0.13
CA ARG A 38 -22.24 -1.50 -0.87
C ARG A 38 -21.82 -0.53 -1.97
N ASN A 39 -21.23 0.61 -1.58
CA ASN A 39 -20.79 1.64 -2.51
C ASN A 39 -19.63 1.12 -3.38
N GLY A 40 -18.68 0.38 -2.81
CA GLY A 40 -17.57 -0.23 -3.54
C GLY A 40 -18.02 -1.31 -4.54
N ILE A 41 -18.92 -2.21 -4.16
CA ILE A 41 -19.41 -3.28 -5.05
C ILE A 41 -20.28 -2.71 -6.18
N SER A 42 -21.08 -1.68 -5.90
CA SER A 42 -21.95 -1.07 -6.91
C SER A 42 -21.15 -0.40 -8.03
N GLN A 43 -19.97 0.14 -7.73
CA GLN A 43 -19.05 0.71 -8.72
C GLN A 43 -18.39 -0.36 -9.60
N ILE A 44 -18.18 -1.58 -9.09
CA ILE A 44 -17.59 -2.70 -9.83
C ILE A 44 -18.59 -3.39 -10.76
N ARG A 45 -19.90 -3.36 -10.42
CA ARG A 45 -20.96 -4.07 -11.16
C ARG A 45 -21.57 -3.28 -12.33
N ALA A 46 -20.92 -2.23 -12.82
CA ALA A 46 -21.32 -1.63 -14.10
C ALA A 46 -21.22 -2.70 -15.22
N PRO A 47 -22.27 -2.90 -16.04
CA PRO A 47 -22.28 -3.95 -17.06
C PRO A 47 -21.27 -3.60 -18.16
N GLY A 48 -20.08 -4.18 -18.08
CA GLY A 48 -18.96 -3.95 -19.02
C GLY A 48 -17.57 -4.17 -18.40
N SER A 49 -17.45 -4.23 -17.08
CA SER A 49 -16.17 -4.50 -16.41
C SER A 49 -16.00 -6.00 -16.15
N VAL A 50 -15.08 -6.62 -16.90
CA VAL A 50 -14.63 -8.00 -16.65
C VAL A 50 -14.14 -8.15 -15.20
N PRO A 51 -14.56 -9.19 -14.45
CA PRO A 51 -14.15 -9.37 -13.06
C PRO A 51 -12.76 -10.00 -13.04
N SER A 52 -11.71 -9.18 -12.87
CA SER A 52 -10.43 -9.71 -12.42
C SER A 52 -10.50 -9.95 -10.91
N SER A 53 -10.24 -11.20 -10.53
CA SER A 53 -10.13 -11.71 -9.16
C SER A 53 -11.43 -11.80 -8.37
N ALA A 54 -12.07 -12.95 -8.52
CA ALA A 54 -12.81 -13.55 -7.43
C ALA A 54 -11.95 -13.55 -6.15
N PHE A 55 -12.48 -12.85 -5.16
CA PHE A 55 -12.32 -13.03 -3.73
C PHE A 55 -11.87 -14.46 -3.37
N THR A 56 -10.56 -14.66 -3.26
CA THR A 56 -9.98 -15.79 -2.53
C THR A 56 -8.87 -15.24 -1.66
N GLY A 57 -9.04 -15.35 -0.35
CA GLY A 57 -7.95 -15.16 0.61
C GLY A 57 -8.16 -14.00 1.57
N TRP A 58 -9.03 -14.21 2.56
CA TRP A 58 -8.83 -13.59 3.88
C TRP A 58 -7.51 -14.14 4.44
N GLY A 59 -6.44 -13.36 4.31
CA GLY A 59 -5.11 -13.77 4.75
C GLY A 59 -4.06 -12.72 4.47
N ASN A 60 -3.69 -12.00 5.53
CA ASN A 60 -2.36 -11.44 5.78
C ASN A 60 -1.86 -10.28 4.88
N GLN A 61 -2.00 -9.08 5.44
CA GLN A 61 -0.99 -8.02 5.58
C GLN A 61 0.15 -8.00 4.54
N ASN A 62 0.05 -7.08 3.59
CA ASN A 62 1.10 -6.12 3.29
C ASN A 62 0.48 -5.01 2.45
N ASN A 63 0.45 -3.81 3.03
CA ASN A 63 -0.09 -2.60 2.42
C ASN A 63 0.79 -2.18 1.23
N GLN A 64 0.62 -2.86 0.10
CA GLN A 64 1.06 -2.42 -1.20
C GLN A 64 -0.21 -2.28 -2.03
N PRO A 65 -0.74 -1.06 -2.22
CA PRO A 65 -1.78 -0.86 -3.20
C PRO A 65 -1.11 -1.03 -4.56
N HIS A 66 -1.15 -2.25 -5.10
CA HIS A 66 -0.79 -2.53 -6.47
C HIS A 66 -1.91 -1.99 -7.36
N PHE A 67 -1.90 -0.68 -7.60
CA PHE A 67 -2.70 -0.02 -8.61
C PHE A 67 -2.19 -0.48 -9.99
N ASN A 68 -2.67 -1.63 -10.44
CA ASN A 68 -2.52 -2.03 -11.83
C ASN A 68 -3.68 -1.44 -12.63
N GLY A 69 -3.59 -0.15 -12.88
CA GLY A 69 -4.51 0.60 -13.72
C GLY A 69 -3.86 1.92 -14.01
N GLN A 70 -3.18 1.99 -15.16
CA GLN A 70 -2.54 3.19 -15.76
C GLN A 70 -2.64 4.43 -14.88
N SER A 71 -1.83 4.43 -13.81
CA SER A 71 -1.76 5.58 -12.94
C SER A 71 -1.08 6.64 -13.78
N THR A 72 -1.77 7.74 -14.05
CA THR A 72 -1.13 8.99 -14.41
C THR A 72 -0.24 9.35 -13.22
N ILE A 73 0.98 8.79 -13.18
CA ILE A 73 1.93 9.04 -12.12
C ILE A 73 2.10 10.56 -12.08
N SER A 74 1.68 11.16 -10.98
CA SER A 74 1.75 12.62 -10.84
C SER A 74 3.22 13.00 -10.66
N GLN A 75 3.64 14.15 -11.18
CA GLN A 75 5.02 14.64 -11.04
C GLN A 75 5.50 14.64 -9.58
N ALA A 76 4.57 14.88 -8.65
CA ALA A 76 4.84 14.82 -7.21
C ALA A 76 5.24 13.40 -6.73
N ASP A 77 4.59 12.36 -7.25
CA ASP A 77 4.88 10.97 -6.90
C ASP A 77 6.23 10.53 -7.47
N GLU A 78 6.60 11.00 -8.66
CA GLU A 78 7.93 10.74 -9.24
C GLU A 78 9.04 11.38 -8.39
N ILE A 79 8.88 12.64 -7.99
CA ILE A 79 9.86 13.34 -7.14
C ILE A 79 9.99 12.63 -5.77
N LYS A 80 8.87 12.18 -5.19
CA LYS A 80 8.87 11.42 -3.94
C LYS A 80 9.63 10.09 -4.07
N LYS A 81 9.48 9.40 -5.20
CA LYS A 81 10.21 8.16 -5.49
C LYS A 81 11.72 8.42 -5.61
N LEU A 82 12.10 9.48 -6.31
CA LEU A 82 13.51 9.89 -6.44
C LEU A 82 14.14 10.23 -5.08
N ALA A 83 13.41 10.92 -4.20
CA ALA A 83 13.92 11.27 -2.87
C ALA A 83 14.19 10.00 -2.03
N ASN A 84 13.28 9.03 -2.10
CA ASN A 84 13.44 7.74 -1.43
C ASN A 84 14.64 6.94 -1.97
N LEU A 85 14.90 7.00 -3.28
CA LEU A 85 16.08 6.34 -3.89
C LEU A 85 17.39 7.00 -3.44
N ARG A 86 17.41 8.34 -3.33
CA ARG A 86 18.55 9.08 -2.79
C ARG A 86 18.79 8.71 -1.32
N ASP A 87 17.75 8.71 -0.49
CA ASP A 87 17.88 8.42 0.94
C ASP A 87 18.40 6.99 1.19
N LYS A 88 18.10 6.07 0.27
CA LYS A 88 18.63 4.71 0.26
C LYS A 88 20.05 4.58 -0.31
N GLY A 89 20.64 5.67 -0.79
CA GLY A 89 21.95 5.69 -1.42
C GLY A 89 22.02 4.98 -2.77
N VAL A 90 20.86 4.76 -3.43
CA VAL A 90 20.79 4.10 -4.75
C VAL A 90 21.21 5.06 -5.87
N ILE A 91 20.98 6.36 -5.67
CA ILE A 91 21.40 7.44 -6.56
C ILE A 91 22.11 8.52 -5.75
N SER A 92 23.04 9.25 -6.38
CA SER A 92 23.71 10.39 -5.74
C SER A 92 22.81 11.63 -5.67
N GLU A 93 23.16 12.60 -4.82
CA GLU A 93 22.44 13.89 -4.74
C GLU A 93 22.47 14.65 -6.09
N GLU A 94 23.55 14.49 -6.85
CA GLU A 94 23.72 15.11 -8.16
C GLU A 94 22.76 14.50 -9.19
N GLU A 95 22.63 13.18 -9.18
CA GLU A 95 21.68 12.44 -10.02
C GLU A 95 20.23 12.77 -9.65
N PHE A 96 19.93 12.84 -8.36
CA PHE A 96 18.62 13.25 -7.86
C PHE A 96 18.24 14.65 -8.37
N LYS A 97 19.16 15.62 -8.27
CA LYS A 97 18.91 17.01 -8.71
C LYS A 97 18.62 17.09 -10.21
N LYS A 98 19.41 16.39 -11.03
CA LYS A 98 19.24 16.32 -12.49
C LYS A 98 17.88 15.70 -12.87
N MET A 99 17.48 14.61 -12.22
CA MET A 99 16.20 13.95 -12.51
C MET A 99 15.00 14.77 -12.03
N LYS A 100 15.09 15.41 -10.86
CA LYS A 100 14.07 16.33 -10.35
C LYS A 100 13.85 17.51 -11.28
N GLU A 101 14.93 18.12 -11.77
CA GLU A 101 14.87 19.24 -12.73
C GLU A 101 14.19 18.81 -14.03
N LYS A 102 14.50 17.61 -14.54
CA LYS A 102 13.85 17.02 -15.71
C LYS A 102 12.36 16.80 -15.52
N ILE A 103 11.90 16.42 -14.33
CA ILE A 103 10.46 16.20 -14.07
C ILE A 103 9.70 17.53 -13.97
N ILE A 104 10.32 18.55 -13.39
CA ILE A 104 9.71 19.88 -13.22
C ILE A 104 9.65 20.64 -14.55
N HIS A 105 10.68 20.53 -15.40
CA HIS A 105 10.79 21.30 -16.64
C HIS A 105 10.45 20.49 -17.90
N GLY A 106 10.48 19.15 -17.84
CA GLY A 106 10.32 18.25 -18.98
C GLY A 106 8.89 18.06 -19.50
N THR A 107 7.94 18.92 -19.11
CA THR A 107 6.57 18.92 -19.66
C THR A 107 6.27 20.02 -20.66
N ASN A 108 7.23 20.89 -21.00
CA ASN A 108 7.03 21.99 -21.96
C ASN A 108 7.46 21.69 -23.41
N ASP A 109 7.98 20.49 -23.72
CA ASP A 109 8.47 20.14 -25.07
C ASP A 109 7.49 19.25 -25.86
N LYS A 110 6.19 19.58 -25.87
CA LYS A 110 5.26 19.05 -26.89
C LYS A 110 5.03 20.13 -27.95
N LYS A 111 5.89 20.11 -28.97
CA LYS A 111 5.71 20.80 -30.25
C LYS A 111 4.64 20.11 -31.09
#